data_AF-A0AAN4USJ8-F1
#
_entry.id   AF-A0AAN4USJ8-F1
#
_cell.length_a   1.000
_cell.length_b   1.000
_cell.length_c   1.000
_cell.angle_alpha   90.00
_cell.angle_beta   90.00
_cell.angle_gamma   90.00
#
_symmetry.space_group_name_H-M   'P 1'
#
loop_
_entity.id
_entity.type
_entity.pdbx_description
1 polymer ?
#
loop_
_entity_poly.entity_id
_entity_poly.type
_entity_poly.pdbx_seq_one_letter_code
_entity_poly.pdbx_strand_id
1 'polypeptide(L)'
;MEMAFEIGVSTLLVIGGALGLIGSYGLIKLPDLMTRLHAPTKTTTLGVGAVLIASMLWFAGRHGQINFHELLISIFLFLTAPLTANFIAKAHLHRTGGYADLPPPGDGAVWAGQQPPEDEQVDEPAILPEEGVGDAL
;
A
#
# COMPACT_ATOMS: atom_id res chain seq x y z
N MET A 1 -10.68 -17.18 35.49
CA MET A 1 -10.60 -16.04 34.55
C MET A 1 -9.59 -16.30 33.44
N GLU A 2 -8.44 -16.92 33.72
CA GLU A 2 -7.42 -17.21 32.69
C GLU A 2 -7.90 -18.05 31.50
N MET A 3 -8.69 -19.10 31.74
CA MET A 3 -9.21 -19.96 30.66
C MET A 3 -10.02 -19.19 29.59
N ALA A 4 -10.76 -18.15 29.98
CA ALA A 4 -11.50 -17.33 29.01
C ALA A 4 -10.58 -16.46 28.15
N PHE A 5 -9.48 -15.95 28.74
CA PHE A 5 -8.46 -15.21 28.00
C PHE A 5 -7.73 -16.13 27.02
N GLU A 6 -7.35 -17.34 27.44
CA GLU A 6 -6.69 -18.32 26.57
C GLU A 6 -7.55 -18.69 25.36
N ILE A 7 -8.86 -18.92 25.57
CA ILE A 7 -9.81 -19.19 24.50
C ILE A 7 -9.91 -17.99 23.54
N GLY A 8 -10.04 -16.76 24.09
CA GLY A 8 -10.13 -15.54 23.28
C GLY A 8 -8.90 -15.30 22.42
N VAL A 9 -7.71 -15.45 23.00
CA VAL A 9 -6.42 -15.32 22.30
C VAL A 9 -6.30 -16.36 21.19
N SER A 10 -6.59 -17.64 21.48
CA SER A 10 -6.52 -18.70 20.46
C SER A 10 -7.48 -18.44 19.29
N THR A 11 -8.69 -17.95 19.58
CA THR A 11 -9.70 -17.66 18.57
C THR A 11 -9.24 -16.53 17.65
N LEU A 12 -8.69 -15.45 18.21
CA LEU A 12 -8.15 -14.35 17.42
C LEU A 12 -6.96 -14.79 16.56
N LEU A 13 -6.08 -15.64 17.08
CA LEU A 13 -4.96 -16.22 16.31
C LEU A 13 -5.44 -17.07 15.14
N VAL A 14 -6.44 -17.92 15.36
CA VAL A 14 -7.04 -18.75 14.30
C VAL A 14 -7.70 -17.88 13.23
N ILE A 15 -8.44 -16.84 13.63
CA ILE A 15 -9.05 -15.88 12.70
C ILE A 15 -7.96 -15.13 11.91
N GLY A 16 -6.91 -14.65 12.58
CA GLY A 16 -5.79 -13.98 11.93
C GLY A 16 -5.08 -14.86 10.90
N GLY A 17 -4.84 -16.14 11.24
CA GLY A 17 -4.29 -17.13 10.33
C GLY A 17 -5.23 -17.44 9.14
N ALA A 18 -6.53 -17.60 9.39
CA ALA A 18 -7.52 -17.84 8.36
C ALA A 18 -7.61 -16.66 7.38
N LEU A 19 -7.57 -15.42 7.87
CA LEU A 19 -7.50 -14.23 7.03
C LEU A 19 -6.23 -14.23 6.17
N GLY A 20 -5.08 -14.63 6.71
CA GLY A 20 -3.84 -14.81 5.95
C GLY A 20 -3.96 -15.83 4.80
N LEU A 21 -4.67 -16.95 5.05
CA LEU A 21 -4.97 -17.95 4.01
C LEU A 21 -5.90 -17.38 2.92
N ILE A 22 -6.96 -16.66 3.31
CA ILE A 22 -7.88 -16.01 2.38
C ILE A 22 -7.14 -14.97 1.53
N GLY A 23 -6.24 -14.19 2.13
CA GLY A 23 -5.39 -13.22 1.44
C GLY A 23 -4.50 -13.87 0.39
N SER A 24 -3.83 -14.97 0.77
CA SER A 24 -2.96 -15.75 -0.11
C SER A 24 -3.74 -16.39 -1.26
N TYR A 25 -4.94 -16.90 -0.98
CA TYR A 25 -5.84 -17.44 -2.01
C TYR A 25 -6.31 -16.36 -2.99
N GLY A 26 -6.67 -15.17 -2.49
CA GLY A 26 -7.04 -14.02 -3.30
C GLY A 26 -5.93 -13.62 -4.27
N LEU A 27 -4.67 -13.66 -3.83
CA LEU A 27 -3.51 -13.34 -4.67
C LEU A 27 -3.38 -14.27 -5.90
N ILE A 28 -3.82 -15.53 -5.80
CA ILE A 28 -3.74 -16.52 -6.89
C ILE A 28 -4.96 -16.47 -7.80
N LYS A 29 -6.15 -16.18 -7.25
CA LYS A 29 -7.44 -16.26 -7.96
C LYS A 29 -7.73 -15.06 -8.87
N LEU A 30 -7.26 -13.87 -8.50
CA LEU A 30 -7.65 -12.61 -9.16
C LEU A 30 -6.84 -12.36 -10.45
N PRO A 31 -7.47 -11.85 -11.53
CA PRO A 31 -6.85 -11.75 -12.85
C PRO A 31 -5.94 -10.52 -13.05
N ASP A 32 -6.19 -9.42 -12.35
CA ASP A 32 -5.45 -8.15 -12.50
C ASP A 32 -4.55 -7.84 -11.29
N LEU A 33 -3.37 -7.25 -11.51
CA LEU A 33 -2.37 -6.99 -10.47
C LEU A 33 -2.89 -6.06 -9.37
N MET A 34 -3.67 -5.02 -9.70
CA MET A 34 -4.26 -4.15 -8.67
C MET A 34 -5.32 -4.87 -7.85
N THR A 35 -6.15 -5.68 -8.49
CA THR A 35 -7.15 -6.49 -7.78
C THR A 35 -6.51 -7.58 -6.90
N ARG A 36 -5.38 -8.15 -7.36
CA ARG A 36 -4.53 -9.10 -6.64
C ARG A 36 -3.80 -8.49 -5.45
N LEU A 37 -3.46 -7.20 -5.47
CA LEU A 37 -2.86 -6.48 -4.34
C LEU A 37 -3.92 -6.09 -3.29
N HIS A 38 -5.16 -5.85 -3.70
CA HIS A 38 -6.24 -5.45 -2.80
C HIS A 38 -6.65 -6.55 -1.82
N ALA A 39 -6.75 -7.79 -2.31
CA ALA A 39 -7.16 -8.93 -1.49
C ALA A 39 -6.19 -9.21 -0.32
N PRO A 40 -4.86 -9.38 -0.53
CA PRO A 40 -3.88 -9.52 0.53
C PRO A 40 -3.89 -8.32 1.49
N THR A 41 -3.91 -7.10 0.98
CA THR A 41 -3.80 -5.88 1.81
C THR A 41 -4.96 -5.74 2.79
N LYS A 42 -6.20 -6.05 2.37
CA LYS A 42 -7.37 -6.08 3.26
C LYS A 42 -7.27 -7.15 4.33
N THR A 43 -6.81 -8.34 3.94
CA THR A 43 -6.72 -9.46 4.88
C THR A 43 -5.56 -9.35 5.86
N THR A 44 -4.41 -8.79 5.45
CA THR A 44 -3.23 -8.65 6.33
C THR A 44 -3.43 -7.56 7.37
N THR A 45 -4.07 -6.45 7.02
CA THR A 45 -4.44 -5.40 7.97
C THR A 45 -5.40 -5.90 9.06
N LEU A 46 -6.44 -6.64 8.68
CA LEU A 46 -7.35 -7.28 9.65
C LEU A 46 -6.68 -8.42 10.43
N GLY A 47 -5.89 -9.26 9.76
CA GLY A 47 -5.22 -10.40 10.37
C GLY A 47 -4.18 -10.00 11.40
N VAL A 48 -3.34 -9.00 11.09
CA VAL A 48 -2.38 -8.45 12.06
C VAL A 48 -3.09 -7.68 13.17
N GLY A 49 -4.18 -6.96 12.87
CA GLY A 49 -5.02 -6.36 13.90
C GLY A 49 -5.51 -7.40 14.93
N ALA A 50 -5.98 -8.56 14.46
CA ALA A 50 -6.37 -9.67 15.34
C ALA A 50 -5.18 -10.21 16.16
N VAL A 51 -4.00 -10.38 15.56
CA VAL A 51 -2.80 -10.83 16.29
C VAL A 51 -2.35 -9.81 17.35
N LEU A 52 -2.43 -8.51 17.06
CA LEU A 52 -2.09 -7.45 18.02
C LEU A 52 -3.06 -7.42 19.21
N ILE A 53 -4.37 -7.54 18.96
CA ILE A 53 -5.38 -7.61 20.03
C ILE A 53 -5.17 -8.89 20.86
N ALA A 54 -4.88 -10.03 20.23
CA ALA A 54 -4.55 -11.27 20.92
C ALA A 54 -3.30 -11.12 21.80
N SER A 55 -2.26 -10.48 21.28
CA SER A 55 -1.04 -10.18 22.03
C SER A 55 -1.34 -9.29 23.24
N MET A 56 -2.13 -8.23 23.07
CA MET A 56 -2.48 -7.31 24.16
C MET A 56 -3.29 -7.99 25.27
N LEU A 57 -4.22 -8.89 24.91
CA LEU A 57 -4.98 -9.71 25.85
C LEU A 57 -4.11 -10.70 26.61
N TRP A 58 -3.18 -11.37 25.93
CA TRP A 58 -2.22 -12.28 26.55
C TRP A 58 -1.30 -11.54 27.53
N PHE A 59 -0.84 -10.35 27.13
CA PHE A 59 0.03 -9.51 27.93
C PHE A 59 -0.64 -8.97 29.19
N ALA A 60 -1.90 -8.56 29.08
CA ALA A 60 -2.71 -8.09 30.20
C ALA A 60 -2.98 -9.19 31.24
N GLY A 61 -3.06 -10.45 30.80
CA GLY A 61 -3.39 -11.59 31.66
C GLY A 61 -2.18 -12.22 32.36
N ARG A 62 -1.02 -12.30 31.71
CA ARG A 62 0.06 -13.20 32.17
C ARG A 62 1.19 -12.50 32.91
N HIS A 63 1.94 -11.59 32.29
CA HIS A 63 3.18 -11.04 32.88
C HIS A 63 3.31 -9.57 32.49
N GLY A 64 3.44 -8.65 33.44
CA GLY A 64 3.62 -7.21 33.15
C GLY A 64 4.95 -6.80 32.51
N GLN A 65 5.59 -7.63 31.68
CA GLN A 65 6.88 -7.34 31.03
C GLN A 65 6.97 -7.68 29.54
N ILE A 66 6.70 -6.69 28.68
CA ILE A 66 6.66 -6.86 27.21
C ILE A 66 8.05 -7.22 26.69
N ASN A 67 8.18 -8.38 26.05
CA ASN A 67 9.40 -8.76 25.35
C ASN A 67 9.49 -8.02 24.00
N PHE A 68 10.35 -7.00 23.95
CA PHE A 68 10.51 -6.15 22.76
C PHE A 68 10.89 -6.93 21.48
N HIS A 69 11.57 -8.07 21.59
CA HIS A 69 11.99 -8.86 20.43
C HIS A 69 10.80 -9.45 19.64
N GLU A 70 9.83 -10.07 20.31
CA GLU A 70 8.65 -10.64 19.63
C GLU A 70 7.80 -9.54 18.98
N LEU A 71 7.63 -8.42 19.68
CA LEU A 71 6.93 -7.26 19.16
C LEU A 71 7.63 -6.70 17.91
N LEU A 72 8.96 -6.57 17.95
CA LEU A 72 9.75 -6.04 16.85
C LEU A 72 9.68 -6.95 15.62
N ILE A 73 9.75 -8.27 15.79
CA ILE A 73 9.60 -9.24 14.69
C ILE A 73 8.21 -9.12 14.07
N SER A 74 7.16 -9.08 14.89
CA SER A 74 5.78 -8.93 14.41
C SER A 74 5.58 -7.63 13.64
N ILE A 75 6.04 -6.50 14.19
CA ILE A 75 5.93 -5.18 13.54
C ILE A 75 6.74 -5.14 12.26
N PHE A 76 7.96 -5.66 12.28
CA PHE A 76 8.84 -5.67 11.11
C PHE A 76 8.20 -6.44 9.96
N LEU A 77 7.76 -7.68 10.19
CA LEU A 77 7.09 -8.50 9.17
C LEU A 77 5.79 -7.84 8.66
N PHE A 78 5.02 -7.25 9.57
CA PHE A 78 3.81 -6.52 9.20
C PHE A 78 4.10 -5.29 8.37
N LEU A 79 5.20 -4.58 8.63
CA LEU A 79 5.56 -3.35 7.92
C LEU A 79 6.17 -3.66 6.55
N THR A 80 6.97 -4.72 6.44
CA THR A 80 7.61 -5.11 5.18
C THR A 80 6.58 -5.44 4.10
N ALA A 81 5.53 -6.20 4.42
CA ALA A 81 4.52 -6.62 3.46
C ALA A 81 3.80 -5.46 2.71
N PRO A 82 3.21 -4.45 3.38
CA PRO A 82 2.56 -3.31 2.73
C PRO A 82 3.54 -2.35 2.05
N LEU A 83 4.77 -2.20 2.56
CA LEU A 83 5.81 -1.42 1.87
C LEU A 83 6.16 -2.06 0.52
N THR A 84 6.44 -3.37 0.52
CA THR A 84 6.70 -4.13 -0.71
C THR A 84 5.51 -4.05 -1.67
N ALA A 85 4.27 -4.16 -1.17
CA ALA A 85 3.06 -4.00 -1.98
C ALA A 85 2.97 -2.61 -2.63
N ASN A 86 3.28 -1.53 -1.90
CA ASN A 86 3.27 -0.17 -2.45
C ASN A 86 4.34 0.02 -3.55
N PHE A 87 5.54 -0.50 -3.35
CA PHE A 87 6.60 -0.46 -4.35
C PHE A 87 6.23 -1.23 -5.61
N ILE A 88 5.64 -2.43 -5.48
CA ILE A 88 5.15 -3.22 -6.61
C ILE A 88 4.05 -2.45 -7.35
N ALA A 89 3.12 -1.80 -6.63
CA ALA A 89 2.05 -1.01 -7.25
C ALA A 89 2.60 0.17 -8.06
N LYS A 90 3.54 0.94 -7.49
CA LYS A 90 4.22 2.05 -8.22
C LYS A 90 4.99 1.56 -9.43
N ALA A 91 5.72 0.45 -9.30
CA ALA A 91 6.45 -0.16 -10.40
C ALA A 91 5.52 -0.66 -11.51
N HIS A 92 4.37 -1.23 -11.16
CA HIS A 92 3.36 -1.65 -12.13
C HIS A 92 2.74 -0.44 -12.85
N LEU A 93 2.40 0.63 -12.13
CA LEU A 93 1.87 1.84 -12.74
C LEU A 93 2.87 2.48 -13.72
N HIS A 94 4.16 2.51 -13.38
CA HIS A 94 5.19 3.01 -14.29
C HIS A 94 5.41 2.14 -15.54
N ARG A 95 5.08 0.84 -15.48
CA ARG A 95 5.25 -0.10 -16.60
C ARG A 95 3.98 -0.26 -17.45
N THR A 96 2.80 -0.12 -16.86
CA THR A 96 1.50 -0.36 -17.50
C THR A 96 0.73 0.92 -17.79
N GLY A 97 1.01 2.00 -17.04
CA GLY A 97 0.51 3.35 -17.30
C GLY A 97 1.16 3.91 -18.55
N GLY A 98 0.82 3.34 -19.70
CA GLY A 98 1.02 3.97 -20.99
C GLY A 98 0.13 5.20 -21.06
N TYR A 99 0.72 6.28 -21.54
CA TYR A 99 0.13 7.56 -21.93
C TYR A 99 -1.19 7.48 -22.72
N ALA A 100 -1.61 6.29 -23.16
CA ALA A 100 -2.81 6.01 -23.93
C ALA A 100 -4.13 6.40 -23.22
N ASP A 101 -4.16 6.38 -21.88
CA ASP A 101 -5.35 6.75 -21.08
C ASP A 101 -5.28 8.17 -20.51
N LEU A 102 -4.22 8.93 -20.78
CA LEU A 102 -4.13 10.32 -20.34
C LEU A 102 -4.89 11.22 -21.32
N PRO A 103 -5.66 12.21 -20.84
CA PRO A 103 -6.22 13.22 -21.74
C PRO A 103 -5.07 13.88 -22.52
N PRO A 104 -5.30 14.26 -23.80
CA PRO A 104 -4.28 14.93 -24.57
C PRO A 104 -3.80 16.17 -23.80
N PRO A 105 -2.48 16.38 -23.67
CA PRO A 105 -1.95 17.58 -23.05
C PRO A 105 -2.52 18.83 -23.73
N GLY A 106 -2.87 19.84 -22.93
CA GLY A 106 -3.14 21.17 -23.47
C GLY A 106 -1.90 21.75 -24.14
N ASP A 107 -2.09 22.52 -25.20
CA ASP A 107 -1.05 23.31 -25.87
C ASP A 107 0.14 22.54 -26.45
N GLY A 108 -0.06 21.29 -26.89
CA GLY A 108 0.99 20.51 -27.56
C GLY A 108 2.18 20.17 -26.66
N ALA A 109 2.05 20.40 -25.35
CA ALA A 109 3.06 20.04 -24.36
C ALA A 109 3.20 18.52 -24.24
N VAL A 110 4.42 18.06 -24.01
CA VAL A 110 4.68 16.66 -23.67
C VAL A 110 4.53 16.51 -22.14
N TRP A 111 3.87 15.45 -21.64
CA TRP A 111 3.74 15.24 -20.19
C TRP A 111 5.14 15.22 -19.57
N ALA A 112 5.34 15.89 -18.43
CA ALA A 112 6.64 16.03 -17.77
C ALA A 112 7.38 14.70 -17.43
N GLY A 113 6.72 13.56 -17.56
CA GLY A 113 7.32 12.22 -17.45
C GLY A 113 7.96 11.71 -18.76
N GLN A 114 7.81 12.43 -19.85
CA GLN A 114 8.50 12.21 -21.12
C GLN A 114 9.41 13.41 -21.38
N GLN A 115 10.70 13.20 -21.21
CA GLN A 115 11.65 14.05 -21.92
C GLN A 115 11.58 13.61 -23.38
N PRO A 116 11.30 14.51 -24.34
CA PRO A 116 11.51 14.20 -25.74
C PRO A 116 12.94 13.68 -25.92
N PRO A 117 13.19 12.77 -26.87
CA PRO A 117 14.55 12.39 -27.20
C PRO A 117 15.38 13.66 -27.46
N GLU A 118 16.67 13.66 -27.12
CA GLU A 118 17.51 14.87 -27.08
C GLU A 118 17.51 15.68 -28.40
N ASP A 119 17.10 15.07 -29.51
CA ASP A 119 16.94 15.68 -30.83
C ASP A 119 15.64 16.50 -31.01
N GLU A 120 14.67 16.38 -30.11
CA GLU A 120 13.38 17.10 -30.12
C GLU A 120 13.20 18.01 -28.89
N GLN A 121 14.25 18.18 -28.08
CA GLN A 121 14.32 19.23 -27.07
C GLN A 121 14.35 20.57 -27.79
N VAL A 122 13.19 21.22 -27.88
CA VAL A 122 13.10 22.60 -28.34
C VAL A 122 13.91 23.43 -27.36
N ASP A 123 15.10 23.84 -27.78
CA ASP A 123 15.95 24.77 -27.06
C ASP A 123 15.12 26.03 -26.75
N GLU A 124 15.12 26.38 -25.46
CA GLU A 124 14.57 27.60 -24.87
C GLU A 124 13.07 27.60 -24.49
N PRO A 125 12.72 27.78 -23.20
CA PRO A 125 11.36 28.09 -22.83
C PRO A 125 11.05 29.50 -23.34
N ALA A 126 10.16 29.62 -24.32
CA ALA A 126 9.57 30.88 -24.65
C ALA A 126 8.92 31.43 -23.39
N ILE A 127 9.52 32.50 -22.84
CA ILE A 127 8.94 33.30 -21.76
C ILE A 127 7.54 33.69 -22.25
N LEU A 128 6.51 33.04 -21.68
CA LEU A 128 5.14 33.43 -21.94
C LEU A 128 5.01 34.88 -21.45
N PRO A 129 4.55 35.81 -22.30
CA PRO A 129 4.30 37.16 -21.83
C PRO A 129 3.27 37.07 -20.72
N GLU A 130 3.58 37.71 -19.59
CA GLU A 130 2.64 38.01 -18.49
C GLU A 130 1.53 38.93 -19.03
N GLU A 131 0.63 38.41 -19.88
CA GLU A 131 -0.56 39.13 -20.30
C GLU A 131 -1.80 38.55 -19.62
N GLY A 132 -2.42 39.40 -18.80
CA GLY A 132 -3.86 39.31 -18.56
C GLY A 132 -4.33 38.90 -17.15
N VAL A 133 -3.64 39.29 -16.08
CA VAL A 133 -4.25 39.29 -14.72
C VAL A 133 -4.97 40.63 -14.43
N GLY A 134 -5.08 41.53 -15.40
CA GLY A 134 -5.61 42.89 -15.23
C GLY A 134 -7.13 43.06 -15.38
N ASP A 135 -7.85 42.15 -16.04
CA ASP A 135 -9.16 42.50 -16.63
C ASP A 135 -10.35 41.83 -15.93
N ALA A 136 -10.21 41.56 -14.62
CA ALA A 136 -11.28 41.01 -13.78
C ALA A 136 -11.69 41.96 -12.62
N LEU A 137 -11.77 43.27 -12.91
CA LEU A 137 -12.48 44.30 -12.14
C LEU A 137 -13.26 45.21 -13.10
#